data_AF-A0A969H4Q5-F1
#
_entry.id   AF-A0A969H4Q5-F1
#
_cell.length_a   1.000
_cell.length_b   1.000
_cell.length_c   1.000
_cell.angle_alpha   90.00
_cell.angle_beta   90.00
_cell.angle_gamma   90.00
#
_symmetry.space_group_name_H-M   'P 1'
#
loop_
_entity.id
_entity.type
_entity.pdbx_description
1 polymer ?
#
loop_
_entity_poly.entity_id
_entity_poly.type
_entity_poly.pdbx_seq_one_letter_code
_entity_poly.pdbx_strand_id
1 'polypeptide(L)'
;MNELTAFVERRWGSWGIFILGLWAVVLALVALARLVLLSAVVGSSNQNVSQGQIWVVFILNMLLALAFAACAYGLWTRRHWSRLLFMGCIAVWAVFYMVALFTSTTPLADKDFTPGSLAFNLVPYLGGVIVSIWYLNLDHIKTLFDKNEAADQ
;
A
#
# COMPACT_ATOMS: atom_id res chain seq x y z
N MET A 1 -4.94 36.81 -3.48
CA MET A 1 -4.27 35.49 -3.61
C MET A 1 -3.50 35.49 -4.91
N ASN A 2 -2.17 35.36 -4.86
CA ASN A 2 -1.30 35.54 -6.02
C ASN A 2 -1.41 34.32 -6.96
N GLU A 3 -1.38 34.57 -8.27
CA GLU A 3 -1.41 33.49 -9.28
C GLU A 3 -0.26 32.49 -9.11
N LEU A 4 0.86 32.94 -8.55
CA LEU A 4 1.99 32.10 -8.19
C LEU A 4 1.61 31.01 -7.16
N THR A 5 0.82 31.36 -6.14
CA THR A 5 0.38 30.41 -5.11
C THR A 5 -0.56 29.36 -5.69
N ALA A 6 -1.49 29.78 -6.55
CA ALA A 6 -2.41 28.87 -7.23
C ALA A 6 -1.73 27.94 -8.25
N PHE A 7 -0.65 28.40 -8.90
CA PHE A 7 0.16 27.58 -9.81
C PHE A 7 0.98 26.54 -9.05
N VAL A 8 1.63 26.97 -7.96
CA VAL A 8 2.38 26.10 -7.06
C VAL A 8 1.45 25.01 -6.52
N GLU A 9 0.31 25.39 -5.93
CA GLU A 9 -0.64 24.45 -5.33
C GLU A 9 -1.16 23.38 -6.29
N ARG A 10 -1.50 23.75 -7.54
CA ARG A 10 -1.90 22.78 -8.59
C ARG A 10 -0.78 21.81 -8.97
N ARG A 11 0.46 22.30 -9.01
CA ARG A 11 1.63 21.50 -9.38
C ARG A 11 1.95 20.52 -8.25
N TRP A 12 2.05 20.99 -7.01
CA TRP A 12 2.28 20.13 -5.84
C TRP A 12 1.16 19.09 -5.64
N GLY A 13 -0.10 19.48 -5.84
CA GLY A 13 -1.24 18.57 -5.77
C GLY A 13 -1.16 17.41 -6.78
N SER A 14 -0.75 17.73 -8.01
CA SER A 14 -0.53 16.72 -9.06
C SER A 14 0.66 15.82 -8.74
N TRP A 15 1.78 16.39 -8.29
CA TRP A 15 2.99 15.65 -7.95
C TRP A 15 2.79 14.65 -6.80
N GLY A 16 2.04 15.00 -5.76
CA GLY A 16 1.75 14.05 -4.68
C GLY A 16 0.91 12.85 -5.14
N ILE A 17 -0.03 13.04 -6.07
CA ILE A 17 -0.78 11.93 -6.68
C ILE A 17 0.15 11.01 -7.48
N PHE A 18 1.11 11.57 -8.23
CA PHE A 18 2.13 10.79 -8.93
C PHE A 18 3.01 9.98 -7.96
N ILE A 19 3.43 10.57 -6.86
CA ILE A 19 4.24 9.89 -5.82
C ILE A 19 3.44 8.73 -5.22
N LEU A 20 2.17 8.93 -4.89
CA LEU A 20 1.29 7.86 -4.37
C LEU A 20 1.04 6.76 -5.41
N GLY A 21 0.88 7.12 -6.69
CA GLY A 21 0.78 6.15 -7.79
C GLY A 21 2.05 5.32 -7.93
N LEU A 22 3.23 5.94 -7.88
CA LEU A 22 4.51 5.25 -7.90
C LEU A 22 4.68 4.33 -6.68
N TRP A 23 4.26 4.80 -5.51
CA TRP A 23 4.29 4.01 -4.29
C TRP A 23 3.35 2.80 -4.35
N ALA A 24 2.17 2.95 -4.95
CA ALA A 24 1.27 1.82 -5.23
C ALA A 24 1.94 0.78 -6.15
N VAL A 25 2.68 1.21 -7.17
CA VAL A 25 3.48 0.28 -8.02
C VAL A 25 4.54 -0.43 -7.21
N VAL A 26 5.28 0.27 -6.35
CA VAL A 26 6.27 -0.36 -5.47
C VAL A 26 5.62 -1.43 -4.59
N LEU A 27 4.44 -1.15 -4.01
CA LEU A 27 3.71 -2.14 -3.24
C LEU A 27 3.24 -3.33 -4.07
N ALA A 28 2.77 -3.10 -5.30
CA ALA A 28 2.41 -4.18 -6.22
C ALA A 28 3.61 -5.09 -6.52
N LEU A 29 4.78 -4.50 -6.78
CA LEU A 29 6.03 -5.24 -7.01
C LEU A 29 6.47 -6.01 -5.76
N VAL A 30 6.34 -5.43 -4.56
CA VAL A 30 6.64 -6.13 -3.30
C VAL A 30 5.70 -7.32 -3.09
N ALA A 31 4.40 -7.16 -3.35
CA ALA A 31 3.43 -8.25 -3.27
C ALA A 31 3.76 -9.34 -4.30
N LEU A 32 4.16 -8.98 -5.52
CA LEU A 32 4.57 -9.91 -6.55
C LEU A 32 5.88 -10.66 -6.19
N ALA A 33 6.88 -9.96 -5.66
CA ALA A 33 8.11 -10.58 -5.17
C ALA A 33 7.83 -11.59 -4.06
N ARG A 34 6.88 -11.30 -3.16
CA ARG A 34 6.42 -12.25 -2.14
C ARG A 34 5.77 -13.48 -2.76
N LEU A 35 4.95 -13.34 -3.81
CA LEU A 35 4.37 -14.48 -4.52
C LEU A 35 5.44 -15.40 -5.10
N VAL A 36 6.50 -14.84 -5.69
CA VAL A 36 7.63 -15.59 -6.25
C VAL A 36 8.40 -16.36 -5.16
N LEU A 37 8.60 -15.74 -4.00
CA LEU A 37 9.25 -16.41 -2.86
C LEU A 37 8.36 -17.52 -2.28
N LEU A 38 7.05 -17.27 -2.15
CA LEU A 38 6.08 -18.26 -1.67
C LEU A 38 5.99 -19.47 -2.60
N SER A 39 6.00 -19.27 -3.92
CA SER A 39 5.95 -20.38 -4.89
C SER A 39 7.21 -21.25 -4.85
N ALA A 40 8.39 -20.66 -4.57
CA ALA A 40 9.64 -21.39 -4.37
C ALA A 40 9.61 -22.26 -3.10
N VAL A 41 8.98 -21.78 -2.02
CA VAL A 41 8.85 -22.52 -0.75
C VAL A 41 7.88 -23.70 -0.90
N VAL A 42 6.75 -23.52 -1.59
CA VAL A 42 5.76 -24.58 -1.86
C VAL A 42 6.37 -25.76 -2.62
N GLY A 43 7.31 -25.51 -3.54
CA GLY A 43 7.98 -26.56 -4.31
C GLY A 43 8.99 -27.41 -3.52
N SER A 44 9.36 -27.01 -2.30
CA SER A 44 10.40 -27.66 -1.48
C SER A 44 9.85 -28.53 -0.33
N SER A 45 8.56 -28.87 -0.37
CA SER A 45 7.77 -29.33 0.78
C SER A 45 8.39 -30.49 1.58
N ASN A 46 9.02 -30.13 2.69
CA ASN A 46 9.32 -31.02 3.83
C ASN A 46 9.08 -30.30 5.19
N GLN A 47 8.26 -29.25 5.24
CA GLN A 47 8.03 -28.46 6.46
C GLN A 47 6.55 -28.33 6.84
N ASN A 48 6.31 -28.45 8.15
CA ASN A 48 5.06 -28.50 8.91
C ASN A 48 4.10 -27.29 8.80
N VAL A 49 4.10 -26.55 7.70
CA VAL A 49 3.12 -25.48 7.46
C VAL A 49 1.95 -26.07 6.69
N SER A 50 0.72 -25.89 7.19
CA SER A 50 -0.47 -26.41 6.49
C SER A 50 -0.53 -25.82 5.07
N GLN A 51 -0.57 -26.69 4.07
CA GLN A 51 -0.58 -26.31 2.66
C GLN A 51 -1.71 -25.32 2.33
N GLY A 52 -2.84 -25.42 3.05
CA GLY A 52 -3.97 -24.49 2.93
C GLY A 52 -3.63 -23.05 3.36
N GLN A 53 -2.85 -22.84 4.42
CA GLN A 53 -2.44 -21.49 4.84
C GLN A 53 -1.55 -20.82 3.78
N ILE A 54 -0.67 -21.58 3.13
CA ILE A 54 0.21 -21.05 2.09
C ILE A 54 -0.60 -20.58 0.88
N TRP A 55 -1.61 -21.34 0.46
CA TRP A 55 -2.51 -20.95 -0.63
C TRP A 55 -3.34 -19.71 -0.29
N VAL A 56 -3.83 -19.58 0.95
CA VAL A 56 -4.55 -18.37 1.39
C VAL A 56 -3.66 -17.13 1.32
N VAL A 57 -2.43 -17.24 1.82
CA VAL A 57 -1.45 -16.13 1.74
C VAL A 57 -1.09 -15.81 0.30
N PHE A 58 -0.95 -16.82 -0.56
CA PHE A 58 -0.68 -16.65 -1.98
C PHE A 58 -1.81 -15.88 -2.68
N ILE A 59 -3.05 -16.34 -2.55
CA ILE A 59 -4.22 -15.69 -3.19
C ILE A 59 -4.36 -14.24 -2.70
N LEU A 60 -4.15 -13.99 -1.40
CA LEU A 60 -4.24 -12.65 -0.84
C LEU A 60 -3.17 -11.71 -1.41
N ASN A 61 -1.91 -12.14 -1.53
CA ASN A 61 -0.85 -11.32 -2.13
C ASN A 61 -1.10 -11.07 -3.62
N MET A 62 -1.70 -12.03 -4.33
CA MET A 62 -2.10 -11.85 -5.73
C MET A 62 -3.21 -10.80 -5.88
N LEU A 63 -4.25 -10.87 -5.06
CA LEU A 63 -5.33 -9.88 -5.06
C LEU A 63 -4.81 -8.48 -4.67
N LEU A 64 -3.91 -8.39 -3.69
CA LEU A 64 -3.28 -7.14 -3.30
C LEU A 64 -2.42 -6.56 -4.43
N ALA A 65 -1.62 -7.37 -5.12
CA ALA A 65 -0.81 -6.92 -6.24
C ALA A 65 -1.67 -6.34 -7.37
N LEU A 66 -2.75 -7.04 -7.74
CA LEU A 66 -3.70 -6.57 -8.76
C LEU A 66 -4.42 -5.30 -8.30
N ALA A 67 -4.84 -5.24 -7.03
CA ALA A 67 -5.54 -4.08 -6.49
C ALA A 67 -4.62 -2.85 -6.43
N PHE A 68 -3.36 -2.99 -6.04
CA PHE A 68 -2.38 -1.89 -6.05
C PHE A 68 -2.03 -1.43 -7.47
N ALA A 69 -1.93 -2.36 -8.44
CA ALA A 69 -1.77 -1.98 -9.84
C ALA A 69 -2.98 -1.18 -10.36
N ALA A 70 -4.21 -1.61 -10.02
CA ALA A 70 -5.43 -0.89 -10.34
C ALA A 70 -5.49 0.49 -9.65
N CYS A 71 -5.02 0.59 -8.41
CA CYS A 71 -4.89 1.86 -7.70
C CYS A 71 -3.90 2.81 -8.39
N ALA A 72 -2.74 2.32 -8.81
CA ALA A 72 -1.74 3.13 -9.51
C ALA A 72 -2.33 3.74 -10.80
N TYR A 73 -2.97 2.89 -11.62
CA TYR A 73 -3.66 3.34 -12.83
C TYR A 73 -4.78 4.36 -12.52
N GLY A 74 -5.59 4.07 -11.51
CA GLY A 74 -6.67 4.94 -11.09
C GLY A 74 -6.20 6.30 -10.55
N LEU A 75 -5.09 6.32 -9.80
CA LEU A 75 -4.48 7.55 -9.29
C LEU A 75 -3.89 8.38 -10.42
N TRP A 76 -3.22 7.76 -11.40
CA TRP A 76 -2.71 8.47 -12.58
C TRP A 76 -3.81 9.05 -13.46
N THR A 77 -4.93 8.33 -13.61
CA THR A 77 -6.12 8.81 -14.33
C THR A 77 -7.02 9.71 -13.47
N ARG A 78 -6.70 9.87 -12.19
CA ARG A 78 -7.44 10.65 -11.19
C ARG A 78 -8.92 10.28 -11.09
N ARG A 79 -9.24 8.99 -11.15
CA ARG A 79 -10.61 8.49 -10.98
C ARG A 79 -11.02 8.49 -9.51
N HIS A 80 -12.23 8.92 -9.18
CA HIS A 80 -12.71 8.99 -7.79
C HIS A 80 -12.63 7.64 -7.06
N TRP A 81 -13.04 6.55 -7.72
CA TRP A 81 -12.97 5.19 -7.16
C TRP A 81 -11.55 4.77 -6.75
N SER A 82 -10.51 5.30 -7.41
CA SER A 82 -9.12 4.95 -7.09
C SER A 82 -8.67 5.45 -5.72
N ARG A 83 -9.23 6.58 -5.26
CA ARG A 83 -8.96 7.12 -3.92
C ARG A 83 -9.45 6.16 -2.84
N LEU A 84 -10.71 5.74 -2.95
CA LEU A 84 -11.33 4.82 -2.00
C LEU A 84 -10.64 3.45 -2.04
N LEU A 85 -10.34 2.95 -3.25
CA LEU A 85 -9.66 1.68 -3.44
C LEU A 85 -8.26 1.71 -2.81
N PHE A 86 -7.46 2.77 -3.04
CA PHE A 86 -6.12 2.88 -2.49
C PHE A 86 -6.12 2.95 -0.96
N MET A 87 -7.05 3.71 -0.37
CA MET A 87 -7.23 3.74 1.10
C MET A 87 -7.63 2.38 1.67
N GLY A 88 -8.47 1.62 0.98
CA GLY A 88 -8.83 0.25 1.38
C GLY A 88 -7.64 -0.69 1.29
N CYS A 89 -6.93 -0.69 0.16
CA CYS A 89 -5.77 -1.57 -0.09
C CYS A 89 -4.64 -1.30 0.89
N ILE A 90 -4.32 -0.03 1.16
CA ILE A 90 -3.23 0.32 2.08
C ILE A 90 -3.56 -0.09 3.53
N ALA A 91 -4.83 0.01 3.94
CA ALA A 91 -5.27 -0.43 5.26
C ALA A 91 -5.21 -1.95 5.40
N VAL A 92 -5.73 -2.70 4.42
CA VAL A 92 -5.66 -4.17 4.41
C VAL A 92 -4.20 -4.65 4.40
N TRP A 93 -3.36 -4.01 3.59
CA TRP A 93 -1.93 -4.32 3.53
C TRP A 93 -1.22 -4.05 4.87
N ALA A 94 -1.53 -2.93 5.53
CA ALA A 94 -0.98 -2.60 6.84
C ALA A 94 -1.40 -3.59 7.93
N VAL A 95 -2.67 -4.00 7.97
CA VAL A 95 -3.16 -5.04 8.90
C VAL A 95 -2.46 -6.37 8.64
N PHE A 96 -2.32 -6.77 7.38
CA PHE A 96 -1.64 -8.02 7.03
C PHE A 96 -0.16 -8.00 7.44
N TYR A 97 0.53 -6.87 7.24
CA TYR A 97 1.92 -6.70 7.66
C TYR A 97 2.08 -6.72 9.19
N MET A 98 1.17 -6.07 9.92
CA MET A 98 1.10 -6.14 11.39
C MET A 98 0.92 -7.59 11.86
N VAL A 99 -0.08 -8.29 11.32
CA VAL A 99 -0.33 -9.70 11.67
C VAL A 99 0.89 -10.56 11.35
N ALA A 100 1.56 -10.33 10.22
CA ALA A 100 2.79 -11.05 9.87
C ALA A 100 3.93 -10.78 10.87
N LEU A 101 4.12 -9.54 11.34
CA LEU A 101 5.11 -9.21 12.38
C LEU A 101 4.80 -9.88 13.72
N PHE A 102 3.52 -9.98 14.10
CA PHE A 102 3.12 -10.62 15.36
C PHE A 102 3.07 -12.15 15.28
N THR A 103 2.78 -12.72 14.10
CA THR A 103 2.74 -14.18 13.88
C THR A 103 4.09 -14.76 13.46
N SER A 104 5.05 -13.94 13.01
CA SER A 104 6.46 -14.33 12.91
C SER A 104 7.08 -14.43 14.31
N THR A 105 6.59 -15.38 15.10
CA THR A 105 7.29 -15.97 16.24
C THR A 105 8.44 -16.83 15.73
N THR A 106 9.34 -16.24 14.95
CA THR A 106 10.75 -16.62 15.10
C THR A 106 11.05 -16.45 16.58
N PRO A 107 11.61 -17.45 17.28
CA PRO A 107 12.16 -17.21 18.60
C PRO A 107 13.24 -16.15 18.40
N LEU A 108 12.91 -14.90 18.69
CA LEU A 108 13.83 -13.77 18.82
C LEU A 108 14.68 -13.92 20.09
N ALA A 109 14.90 -15.17 20.51
CA ALA A 109 15.71 -15.53 21.67
C ALA A 109 17.17 -15.10 21.51
N ASP A 110 17.64 -14.80 20.29
CA ASP A 110 19.01 -14.35 20.01
C ASP A 110 19.11 -12.91 19.45
N LYS A 111 18.00 -12.17 19.33
CA LYS A 111 18.05 -10.75 18.95
C LYS A 111 17.12 -9.96 19.83
N ASP A 112 17.69 -9.30 20.83
CA ASP A 112 17.12 -8.28 21.70
C ASP A 112 15.87 -7.62 21.09
N PHE A 113 14.71 -8.21 21.39
CA PHE A 113 13.42 -7.69 20.96
C PHE A 113 13.06 -6.51 21.85
N THR A 114 13.79 -5.41 21.67
CA THR A 114 13.52 -4.17 22.36
C THR A 114 12.27 -3.54 21.73
N PRO A 115 11.34 -2.99 22.53
CA PRO A 115 10.15 -2.31 22.00
C PRO A 115 10.49 -1.17 21.01
N GLY A 116 11.72 -0.63 21.07
CA GLY A 116 12.26 0.31 20.09
C GLY A 116 12.44 -0.26 18.68
N SER A 117 12.82 -1.55 18.54
CA SER A 117 12.99 -2.19 17.22
C SER A 117 11.66 -2.41 16.50
N LEU A 118 10.59 -2.72 17.26
CA LEU A 118 9.24 -2.89 16.73
C LEU A 118 8.68 -1.54 16.26
N ALA A 119 8.85 -0.49 17.08
CA ALA A 119 8.48 0.87 16.72
C ALA A 119 9.26 1.38 15.49
N PHE A 120 10.57 1.14 15.41
CA PHE A 120 11.38 1.60 14.28
C PHE A 120 10.98 0.94 12.95
N ASN A 121 10.56 -0.32 12.99
CA ASN A 121 10.04 -1.01 11.81
C ASN A 121 8.61 -0.58 11.46
N LEU A 122 7.76 -0.25 12.44
CA LEU A 122 6.36 0.07 12.21
C LEU A 122 6.07 1.53 11.86
N VAL A 123 6.81 2.46 12.45
CA VAL A 123 6.62 3.90 12.28
C VAL A 123 6.70 4.35 10.81
N PRO A 124 7.65 3.87 9.98
CA PRO A 124 7.69 4.24 8.57
C PRO A 124 6.45 3.79 7.79
N TYR A 125 5.91 2.61 8.09
CA TYR A 125 4.73 2.06 7.41
C TYR A 125 3.44 2.76 7.85
N LEU A 126 3.26 2.95 9.16
CA LEU A 126 2.12 3.68 9.70
C LEU A 126 2.16 5.15 9.26
N GLY A 127 3.34 5.77 9.25
CA GLY A 127 3.55 7.11 8.72
C GLY A 127 3.17 7.21 7.25
N GLY A 128 3.61 6.27 6.41
CA GLY A 128 3.22 6.19 5.00
C GLY A 128 1.71 6.05 4.79
N VAL A 129 1.05 5.20 5.60
CA VAL A 129 -0.41 5.01 5.56
C VAL A 129 -1.15 6.29 5.97
N ILE A 130 -0.80 6.86 7.11
CA ILE A 130 -1.47 8.04 7.68
C ILE A 130 -1.28 9.25 6.76
N VAL A 131 -0.05 9.48 6.26
CA VAL A 131 0.26 10.58 5.35
C VAL A 131 -0.51 10.42 4.03
N SER A 132 -0.58 9.20 3.50
CA SER A 132 -1.33 8.94 2.26
C SER A 132 -2.82 9.17 2.42
N ILE A 133 -3.41 8.69 3.51
CA ILE A 133 -4.84 8.90 3.83
C ILE A 133 -5.11 10.39 4.04
N TRP A 134 -4.28 11.07 4.82
CA TRP A 134 -4.43 12.49 5.10
C TRP A 134 -4.33 13.33 3.83
N TYR A 135 -3.31 13.09 3.00
CA TYR A 135 -3.08 13.80 1.75
C TYR A 135 -4.24 13.63 0.76
N LEU A 136 -4.73 12.41 0.58
CA LEU A 136 -5.84 12.13 -0.33
C LEU A 136 -7.19 12.68 0.15
N ASN A 137 -7.32 13.00 1.45
CA ASN A 137 -8.49 13.63 2.04
C ASN A 137 -8.42 15.16 2.10
N LEU A 138 -7.33 15.79 1.65
CA LEU A 138 -7.28 17.24 1.52
C LEU A 138 -8.35 17.71 0.52
N ASP A 139 -9.14 18.73 0.90
CA ASP A 139 -10.27 19.23 0.10
C ASP A 139 -9.87 19.56 -1.34
N HIS A 140 -8.71 20.21 -1.52
CA HIS A 140 -8.18 20.52 -2.85
C HIS A 140 -7.94 19.24 -3.68
N ILE A 141 -7.31 18.22 -3.09
CA ILE A 141 -7.02 16.96 -3.77
C ILE A 141 -8.31 16.23 -4.11
N LYS A 142 -9.25 16.17 -3.17
CA LYS A 142 -10.58 15.59 -3.37
C LYS A 142 -11.30 16.21 -4.57
N THR A 143 -11.31 17.54 -4.68
CA THR A 143 -11.93 18.20 -5.83
C THR A 143 -11.25 17.91 -7.17
N LEU A 144 -9.95 17.55 -7.20
CA LEU A 144 -9.28 17.14 -8.44
C LEU A 144 -9.81 15.79 -8.96
N PHE A 145 -10.17 14.87 -8.07
CA PHE A 145 -10.78 13.60 -8.44
C PHE A 145 -12.25 13.77 -8.86
N ASP A 146 -13.01 14.57 -8.12
CA ASP A 146 -14.44 14.78 -8.39
C ASP A 146 -14.66 15.55 -9.71
N LYS A 147 -13.77 16.49 -10.07
CA LYS A 147 -13.82 17.21 -11.35
C LYS A 147 -13.59 16.32 -12.57
N ASN A 148 -12.72 15.31 -12.45
CA ASN A 148 -12.47 14.38 -13.55
C ASN A 148 -13.65 13.41 -13.75
N GLU A 149 -14.35 13.03 -12.68
CA GLU A 149 -15.55 12.21 -12.78
C GLU A 149 -16.70 12.95 -13.48
N ALA A 150 -16.85 14.25 -13.22
CA ALA A 150 -17.81 15.10 -13.92
C ALA A 150 -17.47 15.36 -15.41
N ALA A 151 -16.23 15.10 -15.84
CA ALA A 151 -15.80 15.26 -17.23
C ALA A 151 -15.97 13.98 -18.07
N ASP A 152 -16.12 12.82 -17.41
CA ASP A 152 -16.37 11.51 -18.04
C ASP A 152 -17.88 11.25 -18.27
N GLN A 153 -18.77 12.13 -17.78
CA GLN A 153 -20.23 12.09 -17.95
C GLN A 153 -20.70 13.03 -19.08
#